data_AF-A0A0U1DQD8-F1
#
_entry.id   AF-A0A0U1DQD8-F1
#
_cell.length_a   1.000
_cell.length_b   1.000
_cell.length_c   1.000
_cell.angle_alpha   90.00
_cell.angle_beta   90.00
_cell.angle_gamma   90.00
#
_symmetry.space_group_name_H-M   'P 1'
#
loop_
_entity.id
_entity.type
_entity.pdbx_description
1 polymer ?
#
loop_
_entity_poly.entity_id
_entity_poly.type
_entity_poly.pdbx_seq_one_letter_code
_entity_poly.pdbx_strand_id
1 'polypeptide(L)' 'MSNRDIAERLTVSVRTVEGHIYRACIKLGVADRDELAKIIWNDLGQ' A
#
# COMPACT_ATOMS: atom_id res chain seq x y z
N MET A 1 0.17 9.66 -3.80
CA MET A 1 -0.08 8.88 -5.04
C MET A 1 -1.38 8.10 -4.87
N SER A 2 -2.36 8.31 -5.74
CA SER A 2 -3.67 7.66 -5.66
C SER A 2 -3.62 6.18 -6.09
N ASN A 3 -4.64 5.39 -5.76
CA ASN A 3 -4.73 3.99 -6.22
C ASN A 3 -4.84 3.90 -7.76
N ARG A 4 -5.46 4.91 -8.40
CA ARG A 4 -5.57 5.01 -9.86
C ARG A 4 -4.20 5.22 -10.50
N ASP A 5 -3.38 6.10 -9.93
CA ASP A 5 -2.02 6.35 -10.45
C ASP A 5 -1.14 5.09 -10.36
N ILE A 6 -1.30 4.31 -9.28
CA ILE A 6 -0.59 3.03 -9.10
C ILE A 6 -1.06 2.01 -10.14
N ALA A 7 -2.38 1.89 -10.29
CA ALA A 7 -3.01 0.95 -11.22
C ALA A 7 -2.53 1.20 -12.66
N GLU A 8 -2.48 2.47 -13.07
CA GLU A 8 -1.97 2.88 -14.39
C GLU A 8 -0.49 2.53 -14.56
N ARG A 9 0.36 2.91 -13.61
CA ARG A 9 1.81 2.65 -13.67
C ARG A 9 2.16 1.16 -13.72
N LEU A 10 1.38 0.33 -13.03
CA LEU A 10 1.62 -1.11 -12.91
C LEU A 10 0.77 -1.94 -13.90
N THR A 11 -0.07 -1.30 -14.73
CA THR A 11 -0.97 -1.96 -15.68
C THR A 11 -1.88 -3.01 -15.01
N VAL A 12 -2.44 -2.67 -13.85
CA VAL A 12 -3.39 -3.51 -13.09
C VAL A 12 -4.69 -2.75 -12.81
N SER A 13 -5.71 -3.44 -12.30
CA SER A 13 -6.95 -2.77 -11.88
C SER A 13 -6.77 -2.01 -10.57
N VAL A 14 -7.57 -0.96 -10.34
CA VAL A 14 -7.63 -0.26 -9.04
C VAL A 14 -7.97 -1.24 -7.90
N ARG A 15 -8.85 -2.20 -8.15
CA ARG A 15 -9.22 -3.24 -7.18
C ARG A 15 -8.06 -4.16 -6.81
N THR A 16 -7.14 -4.41 -7.76
CA THR A 16 -5.91 -5.15 -7.48
C THR A 16 -5.05 -4.37 -6.50
N VAL A 17 -4.87 -3.07 -6.71
CA VAL A 17 -4.11 -2.18 -5.80
C VAL A 17 -4.75 -2.15 -4.41
N GLU A 18 -6.06 -1.95 -4.32
CA GLU A 18 -6.80 -1.98 -3.04
C GLU A 18 -6.61 -3.31 -2.31
N GLY A 19 -6.71 -4.43 -3.01
CA GLY A 19 -6.50 -5.75 -2.44
C GLY A 19 -5.06 -5.99 -1.97
N HIS A 20 -4.06 -5.37 -2.59
CA HIS A 20 -2.68 -5.41 -2.11
C HIS A 20 -2.49 -4.58 -0.84
N ILE A 21 -3.03 -3.36 -0.80
CA ILE A 21 -2.97 -2.50 0.39
C ILE A 21 -3.67 -3.19 1.56
N TYR A 22 -4.88 -3.71 1.36
CA TYR A 22 -5.63 -4.42 2.39
C TYR A 22 -4.87 -5.61 2.95
N ARG A 23 -4.31 -6.47 2.09
CA ARG A 23 -3.52 -7.63 2.54
C ARG A 23 -2.23 -7.22 3.27
N ALA A 24 -1.58 -6.15 2.83
CA ALA A 24 -0.39 -5.62 3.51
C ALA A 24 -0.74 -5.09 4.90
N CYS A 25 -1.83 -4.33 5.03
CA CYS A 25 -2.33 -3.82 6.31
C CYS A 25 -2.64 -4.97 7.27
N ILE A 26 -3.36 -6.01 6.83
CA ILE A 26 -3.63 -7.20 7.65
C ILE A 26 -2.33 -7.88 8.08
N LYS A 27 -1.41 -8.12 7.14
CA LYS A 27 -0.17 -8.85 7.42
C LYS A 27 0.71 -8.13 8.45
N LEU A 28 0.67 -6.80 8.46
CA LEU A 28 1.49 -5.97 9.34
C LEU A 28 0.71 -5.45 10.57
N GLY A 29 -0.56 -5.80 10.71
CA GLY A 29 -1.39 -5.41 11.84
C GLY A 29 -1.67 -3.90 11.93
N VAL A 30 -1.73 -3.20 10.79
CA VAL A 30 -2.00 -1.74 10.73
C VAL A 30 -3.39 -1.45 10.18
N ALA A 31 -3.97 -0.32 10.60
CA ALA A 31 -5.34 0.04 10.31
C ALA A 31 -5.53 0.58 8.88
N ASP A 32 -4.52 1.27 8.35
CA ASP A 32 -4.63 1.97 7.09
C ASP A 32 -3.31 2.09 6.30
N ARG A 33 -3.41 2.73 5.13
CA ARG A 33 -2.30 2.96 4.22
C ARG A 33 -1.25 3.92 4.78
N ASP A 34 -1.63 4.85 5.64
CA ASP A 34 -0.72 5.87 6.19
C ASP A 34 0.10 5.29 7.35
N GLU A 35 -0.47 4.37 8.13
CA GLU A 35 0.30 3.57 9.09
C GLU A 35 1.23 2.58 8.38
N LEU A 36 0.74 1.90 7.34
CA LEU A 36 1.57 1.04 6.48
C LEU A 36 2.77 1.81 5.90
N ALA A 37 2.53 3.05 5.47
CA ALA A 37 3.56 3.96 5.02
C ALA A 37 4.62 4.17 6.10
N LYS A 38 4.23 4.59 7.30
CA LYS A 38 5.18 4.83 8.40
C LYS A 38 6.10 3.63 8.66
N ILE A 39 5.57 2.40 8.60
CA ILE A 39 6.40 1.19 8.75
C ILE A 39 7.44 1.10 7.63
N ILE A 40 7.01 1.13 6.37
CA ILE A 40 7.90 0.98 5.21
C ILE A 40 8.98 2.07 5.19
N TRP A 41 8.62 3.32 5.45
CA TRP A 41 9.55 4.45 5.42
C TRP A 41 10.47 4.50 6.64
N ASN A 42 10.05 3.99 7.80
CA ASN A 42 10.91 3.90 8.98
C ASN A 42 11.92 2.74 8.86
N ASP A 43 11.57 1.68 8.15
CA ASP A 43 12.47 0.54 7.85
C ASP A 43 13.52 0.88 6.78
N LEU A 44 13.20 1.80 5.86
CA LEU A 44 14.13 2.29 4.81
C LEU A 44 15.09 3.40 5.31
N GLY A 45 14.99 3.79 6.58
CA GLY A 45 15.75 4.89 7.20
C GLY A 45 16.79 4.45 8.25
N GLN A 46 17.13 3.16 8.31
CA GLN A 46 18.20 2.60 9.15
C GLN A 46 19.42 2.24 8.28
#